data_AF-A0A4Y2BB32-F1
#
_entry.id   AF-A0A4Y2BB32-F1
#
_cell.length_a   1.000
_cell.length_b   1.000
_cell.length_c   1.000
_cell.angle_alpha   90.00
_cell.angle_beta   90.00
_cell.angle_gamma   90.00
#
_symmetry.space_group_name_H-M   'P 1'
#
loop_
_entity.id
_entity.type
_entity.pdbx_description
1 polymer ?
#
loop_
_entity_poly.entity_id
_entity_poly.type
_entity_poly.pdbx_seq_one_letter_code
_entity_poly.pdbx_strand_id
1 'polypeptide(L)'
;MSLLESLRSSSTRNPLIKEVKDFYRHLLSKGARILFSWVPSHVGITGNELADKSAKSATEFLTRPIVYADVRSAVNQWCHCQWQEKWNMETNNKLHVIKPVLSYWVTKLNRRCDVVLTRLRIGHTRLTHKYLLFAESPPTCSHCGDILTVKHILTDCVAVDRHRLRYFCSSSFDLSFLLGQIPHFNLFMYLKNIGVFHDI
;
A
#
# COMPACT_ATOMS: atom_id res chain seq x y z
N MET A 1 -14.74 -15.47 -2.03
CA MET A 1 -15.82 -16.45 -2.20
C MET A 1 -15.99 -17.16 -0.87
N SER A 2 -17.19 -17.20 -0.31
CA SER A 2 -17.44 -17.87 0.95
C SER A 2 -17.45 -19.40 0.78
N LEU A 3 -17.32 -20.15 1.87
CA LEU A 3 -17.47 -21.61 1.84
C LEU A 3 -18.86 -22.01 1.33
N LEU A 4 -19.92 -21.28 1.72
CA LEU A 4 -21.29 -21.55 1.31
C LEU A 4 -21.48 -21.41 -0.20
N GLU A 5 -20.92 -20.36 -0.80
CA GLU A 5 -20.90 -20.21 -2.26
C GLU A 5 -20.14 -21.37 -2.93
N SER A 6 -19.02 -21.76 -2.33
CA SER A 6 -18.19 -22.86 -2.83
C SER A 6 -18.92 -24.21 -2.76
N LEU A 7 -19.75 -24.44 -1.75
CA LEU A 7 -20.60 -25.62 -1.63
C LEU A 7 -21.74 -25.64 -2.64
N ARG A 8 -22.31 -24.47 -2.97
CA ARG A 8 -23.36 -24.34 -4.01
C ARG A 8 -22.84 -24.53 -5.43
N SER A 9 -21.57 -24.22 -5.69
CA SER A 9 -20.98 -24.37 -7.03
C SER A 9 -21.00 -25.84 -7.52
N SER A 10 -21.13 -26.05 -8.83
CA SER A 10 -21.11 -27.40 -9.41
C SER A 10 -19.71 -28.01 -9.49
N SER A 11 -18.67 -27.18 -9.63
CA SER A 11 -17.28 -27.61 -9.75
C SER A 11 -16.36 -26.85 -8.80
N THR A 12 -15.35 -27.53 -8.26
CA THR A 12 -14.30 -26.93 -7.43
C THR A 12 -12.96 -27.59 -7.71
N ARG A 13 -11.89 -26.79 -7.72
CA ARG A 13 -10.50 -27.29 -7.79
C ARG A 13 -9.89 -27.48 -6.40
N ASN A 14 -10.60 -27.10 -5.34
CA ASN A 14 -10.13 -27.25 -3.97
C ASN A 14 -10.50 -28.66 -3.45
N PRO A 15 -9.50 -29.52 -3.12
CA PRO A 15 -9.75 -30.88 -2.66
C PRO A 15 -10.56 -30.93 -1.36
N LEU A 16 -10.38 -29.97 -0.45
CA LEU A 16 -11.14 -29.91 0.81
C LEU A 16 -12.62 -29.63 0.56
N ILE A 17 -12.93 -28.73 -0.38
CA ILE A 17 -14.34 -28.47 -0.74
C ILE A 17 -14.95 -29.71 -1.40
N LYS A 18 -14.16 -30.50 -2.14
CA LYS A 18 -14.62 -31.77 -2.72
C LYS A 18 -14.93 -32.79 -1.61
N GLU A 19 -14.02 -32.96 -0.64
CA GLU A 19 -14.25 -33.83 0.53
C GLU A 19 -15.53 -33.46 1.30
N VAL A 20 -15.72 -32.16 1.58
CA VAL A 20 -16.94 -31.69 2.27
C VAL A 20 -18.20 -31.99 1.46
N LYS A 21 -18.17 -31.83 0.13
CA LYS A 21 -19.31 -32.17 -0.74
C LYS A 21 -19.58 -33.67 -0.75
N ASP A 22 -18.55 -34.50 -0.81
CA ASP A 22 -18.69 -35.96 -0.82
C ASP A 22 -19.26 -36.45 0.52
N PHE A 23 -18.79 -35.90 1.64
CA PHE A 23 -19.34 -36.18 2.97
C PHE A 23 -20.79 -35.69 3.12
N TYR A 24 -21.09 -34.50 2.61
CA TYR A 24 -22.46 -33.97 2.59
C TYR A 24 -23.42 -34.89 1.81
N ARG A 25 -23.03 -35.34 0.60
CA ARG A 25 -23.83 -36.29 -0.19
C ARG A 25 -24.01 -37.62 0.53
N HIS A 26 -22.97 -38.11 1.21
CA HIS A 26 -23.06 -39.33 2.01
C HIS A 26 -24.10 -39.21 3.13
N LEU A 27 -24.09 -38.12 3.90
CA LEU A 27 -25.08 -37.89 4.95
C LEU A 27 -26.51 -37.79 4.41
N LEU A 28 -26.71 -37.12 3.26
CA LEU A 28 -28.01 -37.08 2.60
C LEU A 28 -28.50 -38.48 2.19
N SER A 29 -27.61 -39.34 1.69
CA SER A 29 -27.95 -40.73 1.33
C SER A 29 -28.39 -41.57 2.53
N LYS A 30 -28.01 -41.16 3.75
CA LYS A 30 -28.44 -41.78 5.02
C LYS A 30 -29.72 -41.16 5.59
N GLY A 31 -30.35 -40.23 4.87
CA GLY A 31 -31.58 -39.56 5.30
C GLY A 31 -31.38 -38.36 6.24
N ALA A 32 -30.14 -37.90 6.44
CA ALA A 32 -29.89 -36.71 7.25
C ALA A 32 -30.46 -35.45 6.59
N ARG A 33 -31.07 -34.56 7.39
CA ARG A 33 -31.53 -33.24 6.94
C ARG A 33 -30.55 -32.18 7.44
N ILE A 34 -29.82 -31.55 6.52
CA ILE A 34 -28.77 -30.57 6.84
C ILE A 34 -29.13 -29.23 6.20
N LEU A 35 -29.13 -28.18 7.02
CA LEU A 35 -29.36 -26.80 6.61
C LEU A 35 -28.08 -25.99 6.80
N PHE A 36 -27.70 -25.23 5.78
CA PHE A 36 -26.58 -24.31 5.86
C PHE A 36 -27.10 -22.88 6.04
N SER A 37 -26.60 -22.19 7.06
CA SER A 37 -26.89 -20.77 7.30
C SER A 37 -25.59 -20.00 7.51
N TRP A 38 -25.53 -18.78 6.99
CA TRP A 38 -24.42 -17.87 7.25
C TRP A 38 -24.70 -17.11 8.55
N VAL A 39 -23.67 -16.97 9.39
CA VAL A 39 -23.71 -16.10 10.56
C VAL A 39 -22.51 -15.15 10.54
N PRO A 40 -22.66 -13.91 11.01
CA PRO A 40 -21.56 -12.97 11.14
C PRO A 40 -20.52 -13.46 12.16
N SER A 41 -19.24 -13.30 11.82
CA SER A 41 -18.12 -13.57 12.73
C SER A 41 -17.92 -12.43 13.73
N HIS A 42 -17.47 -12.77 14.94
CA HIS A 42 -17.00 -11.80 15.95
C HIS A 42 -18.04 -10.77 16.43
N VAL A 43 -19.31 -11.17 16.50
CA VAL A 43 -20.40 -10.32 17.01
C VAL A 43 -21.08 -10.86 18.28
N GLY A 44 -20.44 -11.77 19.03
CA GLY A 44 -20.99 -12.27 20.30
C GLY A 44 -21.93 -13.48 20.18
N ILE A 45 -22.04 -14.14 19.02
CA ILE A 45 -22.87 -15.35 18.89
C ILE A 45 -22.13 -16.52 19.54
N THR A 46 -22.56 -16.89 20.76
CA THR A 46 -21.89 -17.87 21.63
C THR A 46 -21.52 -19.17 20.90
N GLY A 47 -22.45 -19.76 20.14
CA GLY A 47 -22.19 -21.01 19.41
C GLY A 47 -21.11 -20.87 18.33
N ASN A 48 -21.07 -19.75 17.62
CA ASN A 48 -20.07 -19.48 16.58
C ASN A 48 -18.69 -19.25 17.20
N GLU A 49 -18.63 -18.51 18.32
CA GLU A 49 -17.38 -18.25 19.04
C GLU A 49 -16.79 -19.52 19.66
N LEU A 50 -17.62 -20.39 20.22
CA LEU A 50 -17.19 -21.69 20.73
C LEU A 50 -16.66 -22.59 19.60
N ALA A 51 -17.32 -22.60 18.45
CA ALA A 51 -16.87 -23.35 17.27
C ALA A 51 -15.53 -22.83 16.74
N ASP A 52 -15.37 -21.51 16.59
CA ASP A 52 -14.11 -20.87 16.16
C ASP A 52 -12.97 -21.14 17.14
N LYS A 53 -13.22 -21.03 18.45
CA LYS A 53 -12.23 -21.34 19.48
C LYS A 53 -11.80 -22.82 19.41
N SER A 54 -12.74 -23.72 19.23
CA SER A 54 -12.46 -25.17 19.11
C SER A 54 -11.63 -25.48 17.87
N ALA A 55 -12.00 -24.90 16.72
CA ALA A 55 -11.25 -25.05 15.48
C ALA A 55 -9.81 -24.52 15.58
N LYS A 56 -9.62 -23.35 16.22
CA LYS A 56 -8.28 -22.78 16.48
C LYS A 56 -7.44 -23.62 17.42
N SER A 57 -8.08 -24.28 18.39
CA SER A 57 -7.38 -25.15 19.36
C SER A 57 -6.99 -26.50 18.74
N ALA A 58 -7.69 -26.92 17.68
CA ALA A 58 -7.46 -28.17 16.96
C ALA A 58 -6.38 -28.04 15.85
N THR A 59 -5.33 -27.25 16.06
CA THR A 59 -4.19 -27.17 15.16
C THR A 59 -3.27 -28.38 15.33
N GLU A 60 -3.67 -29.52 14.78
CA GLU A 60 -2.75 -30.62 14.51
C GLU A 60 -2.05 -30.39 13.16
N PHE A 61 -0.77 -30.74 13.08
CA PHE A 61 -0.04 -30.80 11.81
C PHE A 61 -0.58 -31.96 10.98
N LEU A 62 -1.67 -31.71 10.26
CA LEU A 62 -2.20 -32.63 9.28
C LEU A 62 -1.34 -32.55 8.01
N THR A 63 -0.72 -33.67 7.63
CA THR A 63 -0.12 -33.87 6.30
C THR A 63 -1.21 -34.00 5.23
N ARG A 64 -1.99 -32.92 5.05
CA ARG A 64 -3.01 -32.81 4.00
C ARG A 64 -2.45 -32.04 2.79
N PRO A 65 -2.98 -32.29 1.59
CA PRO A 65 -2.63 -31.50 0.41
C PRO A 65 -3.00 -30.02 0.64
N ILE A 66 -2.01 -29.14 0.57
CA ILE A 66 -2.23 -27.69 0.70
C ILE A 66 -2.80 -27.16 -0.62
N VAL A 67 -3.80 -26.28 -0.53
CA VAL A 67 -4.38 -25.65 -1.72
C VAL A 67 -3.36 -24.67 -2.29
N TYR A 68 -3.11 -24.75 -3.60
CA TYR A 68 -2.16 -23.86 -4.30
C TYR A 68 -2.38 -22.37 -3.98
N ALA A 69 -3.64 -21.93 -3.88
CA ALA A 69 -3.97 -20.55 -3.55
C ALA A 69 -3.41 -20.11 -2.18
N ASP A 70 -3.43 -21.00 -1.19
CA ASP A 70 -2.94 -20.74 0.16
C ASP A 70 -1.41 -20.66 0.15
N VAL A 71 -0.73 -21.61 -0.52
CA VAL A 71 0.73 -21.57 -0.72
C VAL A 71 1.15 -20.28 -1.43
N ARG A 72 0.47 -19.93 -2.54
CA ARG A 72 0.75 -18.71 -3.29
C ARG A 72 0.58 -17.46 -2.43
N SER A 73 -0.48 -17.40 -1.61
CA SER A 73 -0.71 -16.27 -0.70
C SER A 73 0.40 -16.16 0.33
N ALA A 74 0.78 -17.27 0.97
CA ALA A 74 1.86 -17.31 1.96
C ALA A 74 3.21 -16.92 1.35
N VAL A 75 3.54 -17.45 0.17
CA VAL A 75 4.79 -17.11 -0.55
C VAL A 75 4.80 -15.62 -0.93
N ASN A 76 3.69 -15.09 -1.47
CA ASN A 76 3.61 -13.66 -1.80
C ASN A 76 3.78 -12.78 -0.56
N GLN A 77 3.17 -13.17 0.56
CA GLN A 77 3.31 -12.45 1.83
C GLN A 77 4.76 -12.50 2.32
N TRP A 78 5.41 -13.66 2.27
CA TRP A 78 6.82 -13.80 2.61
C TRP A 78 7.71 -12.92 1.72
N CYS A 79 7.53 -12.98 0.39
CA CYS A 79 8.24 -12.12 -0.56
C CYS A 79 8.04 -10.63 -0.25
N HIS A 80 6.80 -10.23 0.09
CA HIS A 80 6.50 -8.85 0.46
C HIS A 80 7.20 -8.45 1.77
N CYS A 81 7.22 -9.31 2.79
CA CYS A 81 7.96 -9.07 4.03
C CYS A 81 9.46 -8.92 3.77
N GLN A 82 10.05 -9.81 2.98
CA GLN A 82 11.46 -9.71 2.60
C GLN A 82 11.78 -8.43 1.82
N TRP A 83 10.87 -8.00 0.94
CA TRP A 83 11.01 -6.72 0.24
C TRP A 83 10.93 -5.54 1.22
N GLN A 84 9.99 -5.56 2.16
CA GLN A 84 9.85 -4.52 3.19
C GLN A 84 11.08 -4.46 4.10
N GLU A 85 11.66 -5.59 4.49
CA GLU A 85 12.90 -5.65 5.28
C GLU A 85 14.06 -4.99 4.53
N LYS A 86 14.25 -5.33 3.25
CA LYS A 86 15.24 -4.67 2.39
C LYS A 86 14.99 -3.17 2.28
N TRP A 87 13.72 -2.79 2.10
CA TRP A 87 13.33 -1.40 1.99
C TRP A 87 13.61 -0.61 3.26
N ASN A 88 13.38 -1.18 4.44
CA ASN A 88 13.69 -0.55 5.72
C ASN A 88 15.19 -0.26 5.91
N MET A 89 16.07 -0.98 5.20
CA MET A 89 17.52 -0.75 5.24
C MET A 89 17.96 0.41 4.34
N GLU A 90 17.10 0.92 3.46
CA GLU A 90 17.41 2.01 2.51
C GLU A 90 17.38 3.40 3.18
N THR A 91 18.37 3.70 4.01
CA THR A 91 18.44 4.95 4.79
C THR A 91 18.73 6.20 3.96
N ASN A 92 19.40 6.05 2.81
CA ASN A 92 19.78 7.17 1.93
C ASN A 92 18.85 7.34 0.72
N ASN A 93 17.66 6.74 0.76
CA ASN A 93 16.70 6.79 -0.33
C ASN A 93 15.64 7.88 -0.10
N LYS A 94 15.58 8.86 -1.01
CA LYS A 94 14.63 9.99 -0.95
C LYS A 94 13.16 9.53 -0.90
N LEU A 95 12.84 8.43 -1.59
CA LEU A 95 11.50 7.88 -1.61
C LEU A 95 11.15 7.15 -0.30
N HIS A 96 12.14 6.54 0.37
CA HIS A 96 11.93 5.84 1.64
C HIS A 96 11.41 6.79 2.74
N VAL A 97 11.93 8.02 2.77
CA VAL A 97 11.46 9.08 3.69
C VAL A 97 9.95 9.38 3.52
N ILE A 98 9.43 9.27 2.29
CA ILE A 98 8.03 9.58 1.95
C ILE A 98 7.16 8.33 2.05
N LYS A 99 7.73 7.15 1.79
CA LYS A 99 7.01 5.87 1.70
C LYS A 99 7.77 4.78 2.44
N PRO A 100 7.79 4.79 3.79
CA PRO A 100 8.46 3.76 4.56
C PRO A 100 7.78 2.39 4.41
N VAL A 101 6.47 2.35 4.18
CA VAL A 101 5.71 1.10 4.01
C VAL A 101 5.36 0.87 2.54
N LEU A 102 5.85 -0.23 1.99
CA LEU A 102 5.56 -0.67 0.63
C LEU A 102 4.07 -0.95 0.47
N SER A 103 3.48 -0.33 -0.55
CA SER A 103 2.06 -0.37 -0.85
C SER A 103 1.80 0.25 -2.22
N TYR A 104 0.69 -0.10 -2.85
CA TYR A 104 0.28 0.55 -4.09
C TYR A 104 -0.07 2.01 -3.86
N TRP A 105 0.29 2.89 -4.79
CA TRP A 105 -0.20 4.27 -4.80
C TRP A 105 -1.67 4.29 -5.23
N VAL A 106 -2.52 5.00 -4.49
CA VAL A 106 -3.97 5.06 -4.74
C VAL A 106 -4.34 6.24 -5.66
N THR A 107 -3.47 7.23 -5.80
CA THR A 107 -3.76 8.47 -6.53
C THR A 107 -3.85 8.23 -8.04
N LYS A 108 -4.96 8.64 -8.66
CA LYS A 108 -5.09 8.77 -10.12
C LYS A 108 -5.15 10.25 -10.45
N LEU A 109 -4.10 10.81 -11.05
CA LEU A 109 -4.10 12.19 -11.53
C LEU A 109 -4.10 12.20 -13.06
N ASN A 110 -4.16 13.40 -13.64
CA ASN A 110 -3.82 13.54 -15.05
C ASN A 110 -2.32 13.26 -15.25
N ARG A 111 -1.95 12.86 -16.47
CA ARG A 111 -0.59 12.46 -16.84
C ARG A 111 0.48 13.47 -16.39
N ARG A 112 0.23 14.78 -16.55
CA ARG A 112 1.23 15.80 -16.18
C ARG A 112 1.43 15.87 -14.67
N CYS A 113 0.34 15.87 -13.89
CA CYS A 113 0.42 15.88 -12.44
C CYS A 113 1.05 14.59 -11.88
N ASP A 114 0.76 13.43 -12.46
CA ASP A 114 1.39 12.15 -12.06
C ASP A 114 2.90 12.14 -12.30
N VAL A 115 3.36 12.69 -13.44
CA VAL A 115 4.79 12.84 -13.74
C VAL A 115 5.45 13.77 -12.72
N VAL A 116 4.84 14.93 -12.46
CA VAL A 116 5.35 15.91 -11.49
C VAL A 116 5.44 15.28 -10.09
N LEU A 117 4.37 14.62 -9.63
CA LEU A 117 4.33 13.97 -8.32
C LEU A 117 5.37 12.85 -8.20
N THR A 118 5.49 12.01 -9.22
CA THR A 118 6.50 10.94 -9.24
C THR A 118 7.91 11.50 -9.12
N ARG A 119 8.23 12.54 -9.91
CA ARG A 119 9.54 13.22 -9.89
C ARG A 119 9.84 13.86 -8.54
N LEU A 120 8.85 14.48 -7.90
CA LEU A 120 8.98 15.00 -6.55
C LEU A 120 9.27 13.88 -5.53
N ARG A 121 8.53 12.77 -5.59
CA ARG A 121 8.69 11.63 -4.67
C ARG A 121 10.06 10.98 -4.75
N ILE A 122 10.59 10.78 -5.95
CA ILE A 122 11.95 10.24 -6.12
C ILE A 122 13.02 11.34 -5.95
N GLY A 123 12.61 12.60 -5.87
CA GLY A 123 13.48 13.76 -5.75
C GLY A 123 14.23 14.17 -7.02
N HIS A 124 13.91 13.58 -8.18
CA HIS A 124 14.61 13.79 -9.45
C HIS A 124 13.79 14.72 -10.37
N THR A 125 14.18 15.99 -10.44
CA THR A 125 13.54 17.00 -11.29
C THR A 125 14.58 17.63 -12.22
N ARG A 126 14.13 18.36 -13.26
CA ARG A 126 15.06 19.13 -14.10
C ARG A 126 15.80 20.18 -13.26
N LEU A 127 15.14 20.84 -12.31
CA LEU A 127 15.79 21.83 -11.45
C LEU A 127 16.89 21.26 -10.56
N THR A 128 16.72 20.03 -10.05
CA THR A 128 17.58 19.51 -8.98
C THR A 128 18.59 18.47 -9.46
N HIS A 129 18.41 17.85 -10.64
CA HIS A 129 19.26 16.74 -11.11
C HIS A 129 19.83 16.95 -12.52
N LYS A 130 19.46 18.03 -13.23
CA LYS A 130 20.04 18.33 -14.56
C LYS A 130 21.57 18.40 -14.50
N TYR A 131 22.15 18.97 -13.45
CA TYR A 131 23.59 19.12 -13.30
C TYR A 131 24.36 17.79 -13.44
N LEU A 132 23.79 16.66 -13.00
CA LEU A 132 24.40 15.33 -13.14
C LEU A 132 24.54 14.91 -14.60
N LEU A 133 23.59 15.28 -15.45
CA LEU A 133 23.62 14.96 -16.89
C LEU A 133 24.65 15.78 -17.65
N PHE A 134 24.96 16.98 -17.15
CA PHE A 134 25.90 17.92 -17.79
C PHE A 134 27.25 17.98 -17.07
N ALA A 135 27.46 17.16 -16.03
CA ALA A 135 28.64 17.20 -15.16
C ALA A 135 28.95 18.60 -14.59
N GLU A 136 27.90 19.36 -14.28
CA GLU A 136 27.99 20.69 -13.67
C GLU A 136 28.00 20.59 -12.12
N SER A 137 28.25 21.71 -11.45
CA SER A 137 28.09 21.79 -10.00
C SER A 137 26.61 21.68 -9.58
N PRO A 138 26.31 21.17 -8.38
CA PRO A 138 24.95 21.15 -7.85
C PRO A 138 24.31 22.55 -7.88
N PRO A 139 23.05 22.67 -8.33
CA PRO A 139 22.37 23.94 -8.39
C PRO A 139 22.14 24.50 -6.99
N THR A 140 22.28 25.80 -6.83
CA THR A 140 21.98 26.51 -5.58
C THR A 140 20.69 27.31 -5.71
N CYS A 141 20.02 27.51 -4.58
CA CYS A 141 18.84 28.33 -4.47
C CYS A 141 19.23 29.80 -4.64
N SER A 142 18.62 30.49 -5.60
CA SER A 142 18.88 31.91 -5.88
C SER A 142 18.50 32.86 -4.73
N HIS A 143 17.70 32.40 -3.77
CA HIS A 143 17.20 33.24 -2.68
C HIS A 143 17.99 33.09 -1.38
N CYS A 144 18.46 31.89 -1.05
CA CYS A 144 19.18 31.64 0.21
C CYS A 144 20.57 31.02 0.04
N GLY A 145 20.97 30.65 -1.17
CA GLY A 145 22.30 30.10 -1.46
C GLY A 145 22.49 28.61 -1.16
N ASP A 146 21.55 27.96 -0.48
CA ASP A 146 21.62 26.53 -0.18
C ASP A 146 21.53 25.64 -1.43
N ILE A 147 21.95 24.38 -1.33
CA ILE A 147 21.79 23.40 -2.41
C ILE A 147 20.30 23.20 -2.74
N LEU A 148 19.95 23.36 -4.00
CA LEU A 148 18.58 23.23 -4.49
C LEU A 148 18.18 21.76 -4.58
N THR A 149 17.32 21.33 -3.65
CA THR A 149 16.73 19.98 -3.64
C THR A 149 15.20 20.06 -3.58
N VAL A 150 14.50 18.94 -3.85
CA VAL A 150 13.03 18.88 -3.69
C VAL A 150 12.64 19.16 -2.23
N LYS A 151 13.40 18.63 -1.27
CA LYS A 151 13.22 18.92 0.15
C LYS A 151 13.35 20.42 0.41
N HIS A 152 14.40 21.04 -0.12
CA HIS A 152 14.61 22.47 0.02
C HIS A 152 13.42 23.29 -0.49
N ILE A 153 12.94 23.00 -1.70
CA ILE A 153 11.79 23.71 -2.30
C ILE A 153 10.53 23.53 -1.43
N LEU A 154 10.25 22.30 -0.98
CA LEU A 154 8.99 21.97 -0.34
C LEU A 154 8.93 22.24 1.16
N THR A 155 10.06 22.20 1.88
CA THR A 155 10.08 22.28 3.36
C THR A 155 11.09 23.29 3.90
N ASP A 156 12.30 23.41 3.33
CA ASP A 156 13.40 24.07 4.04
C ASP A 156 13.62 25.54 3.62
N CYS A 157 13.28 25.93 2.38
CA CYS A 157 13.64 27.24 1.84
C CYS A 157 12.91 28.39 2.55
N VAL A 158 13.63 29.23 3.29
CA VAL A 158 13.04 30.35 4.05
C VAL A 158 12.34 31.36 3.12
N ALA A 159 12.85 31.57 1.91
CA ALA A 159 12.32 32.56 0.98
C ALA A 159 10.89 32.26 0.48
N VAL A 160 10.50 30.98 0.43
CA VAL A 160 9.15 30.56 0.00
C VAL A 160 8.23 30.19 1.16
N ASP A 161 8.63 30.47 2.41
CA ASP A 161 7.89 30.08 3.60
C ASP A 161 6.49 30.67 3.66
N ARG A 162 6.35 31.95 3.31
CA ARG A 162 5.04 32.62 3.21
C ARG A 162 4.11 31.93 2.21
N HIS A 163 4.65 31.42 1.11
CA HIS A 163 3.87 30.66 0.13
C HIS A 163 3.46 29.30 0.71
N ARG A 164 4.35 28.59 1.41
CA ARG A 164 4.02 27.32 2.07
C ARG A 164 2.91 27.49 3.10
N LEU A 165 3.02 28.48 3.99
CA LEU A 165 1.99 28.79 4.98
C LEU A 165 0.63 29.07 4.34
N ARG A 166 0.62 29.81 3.22
CA ARG A 166 -0.61 30.13 2.49
C ARG A 166 -1.30 28.90 1.88
N TYR A 167 -0.54 27.93 1.37
CA TYR A 167 -1.11 26.79 0.63
C TYR A 167 -1.26 25.53 1.48
N PHE A 168 -0.41 25.32 2.48
CA PHE A 168 -0.39 24.11 3.31
C PHE A 168 -1.00 24.33 4.69
N CYS A 169 -1.26 25.59 5.07
CA CYS A 169 -1.92 25.96 6.34
C CYS A 169 -1.26 25.36 7.60
N SER A 170 0.03 25.02 7.51
CA SER A 170 0.82 24.48 8.62
C SER A 170 2.23 25.07 8.56
N SER A 171 2.82 25.32 9.72
CA SER A 171 4.21 25.78 9.87
C SER A 171 5.21 24.64 10.04
N SER A 172 4.72 23.41 10.28
CA SER A 172 5.56 22.23 10.46
C SER A 172 4.90 21.02 9.80
N PHE A 173 5.59 20.47 8.81
CA PHE A 173 5.20 19.26 8.11
C PHE A 173 6.44 18.67 7.44
N ASP A 174 6.37 17.39 7.10
CA ASP A 174 7.42 16.69 6.39
C ASP A 174 7.06 16.45 4.91
N LEU A 175 7.97 15.81 4.18
CA LEU A 175 7.72 15.42 2.80
C LEU A 175 6.62 14.36 2.67
N SER A 176 6.41 13.53 3.69
CA SER A 176 5.37 12.50 3.69
C SER A 176 3.97 13.13 3.72
N PHE A 177 3.79 14.20 4.48
CA PHE A 177 2.55 15.00 4.50
C PHE A 177 2.22 15.58 3.13
N LEU A 178 3.23 16.06 2.39
CA LEU A 178 3.01 16.67 1.07
C LEU A 178 2.90 15.67 -0.07
N LEU A 179 3.73 14.63 -0.06
CA LEU A 179 3.99 13.73 -1.20
C LEU A 179 3.60 12.28 -0.93
N GLY A 180 3.07 11.95 0.25
CA GLY A 180 2.75 10.60 0.69
C GLY A 180 1.61 9.95 -0.10
N GLN A 181 0.97 8.95 0.51
CA GLN A 181 -0.06 8.12 -0.16
C GLN A 181 -1.20 8.96 -0.76
N ILE A 182 -1.57 10.01 -0.05
CA ILE A 182 -2.51 11.03 -0.49
C ILE A 182 -1.72 12.35 -0.50
N PRO A 183 -1.33 12.89 -1.66
CA PRO A 183 -0.59 14.13 -1.72
C PRO A 183 -1.46 15.32 -1.27
N HIS A 184 -0.83 16.36 -0.75
CA HIS A 184 -1.56 17.54 -0.29
C HIS A 184 -2.35 18.17 -1.44
N PHE A 185 -3.62 18.49 -1.22
CA PHE A 185 -4.55 18.95 -2.27
C PHE A 185 -4.08 20.24 -2.98
N ASN A 186 -3.40 21.12 -2.26
CA ASN A 186 -2.84 22.37 -2.81
C ASN A 186 -1.42 22.23 -3.40
N LEU A 187 -0.80 21.04 -3.41
CA LEU A 187 0.58 20.85 -3.85
C LEU A 187 0.84 21.46 -5.24
N PHE A 188 0.00 21.13 -6.21
CA PHE A 188 0.20 21.60 -7.59
C PHE A 188 -0.07 23.10 -7.75
N MET A 189 -1.00 23.67 -6.97
CA MET A 189 -1.24 25.11 -6.98
C MET A 189 -0.05 25.87 -6.41
N TYR A 190 0.52 25.37 -5.31
CA TYR A 190 1.74 25.90 -4.73
C TYR A 190 2.90 25.89 -5.74
N LEU A 191 3.17 24.74 -6.38
CA LEU A 191 4.27 24.60 -7.35
C LEU A 191 4.11 25.52 -8.57
N LYS A 192 2.86 25.76 -9.02
CA LYS A 192 2.58 26.73 -10.09
C LYS A 192 2.82 28.16 -9.62
N ASN A 193 2.44 28.49 -8.39
CA ASN A 193 2.57 29.83 -7.84
C ASN A 193 4.03 30.24 -7.62
N ILE A 194 4.90 29.32 -7.21
CA ILE A 194 6.35 29.57 -7.10
C ILE A 194 7.09 29.38 -8.43
N GLY A 195 6.38 29.13 -9.53
CA GLY A 195 6.96 29.07 -10.88
C GLY A 195 7.70 27.77 -11.26
N VAL A 196 7.79 26.77 -10.36
CA VAL A 196 8.62 25.58 -10.60
C VAL A 196 7.89 24.40 -11.27
N PHE A 197 6.56 24.45 -11.39
CA PHE A 197 5.76 23.31 -11.87
C PHE A 197 6.16 22.81 -13.28
N HIS A 198 6.62 23.69 -14.15
CA HIS A 198 7.04 23.33 -15.52
C HIS A 198 8.48 22.81 -15.60
N ASP A 199 9.29 23.08 -14.57
CA ASP A 199 10.66 22.60 -14.41
C ASP A 199 10.79 21.35 -13.55
N ILE A 200 9.66 20.84 -13.05
CA ILE A 200 9.54 19.49 -12.51
C ILE A 200 9.23 18.52 -13.63
#